data_AF-A0A1F7BRL1-F1
#
_entry.id   AF-A0A1F7BRL1-F1
#
_cell.length_a   1.000
_cell.length_b   1.000
_cell.length_c   1.000
_cell.angle_alpha   90.00
_cell.angle_beta   90.00
_cell.angle_gamma   90.00
#
_symmetry.space_group_name_H-M   'P 1'
#
loop_
_entity.id
_entity.type
_entity.pdbx_description
1 polymer ?
#
loop_
_entity_poly.entity_id
_entity_poly.type
_entity_poly.pdbx_seq_one_letter_code
_entity_poly.pdbx_strand_id
1 'polypeptide(L)'
;MERFDFLNDENLGNLDTGESLEEEAGSSPDIEEDQIIQISPSERVEILNRGSFKFVYLPQGVDWSDLHWKKVEELVEIFMNPGMTVFFSPERTETLERFFEDYPPHAVALDGFVKGLFHFQKKEDGGPRAVVDHHRSDADLDRLIVRSTCEQIYLRTLTGFFQKHFGNGKLNLNIFCNDLDEDVILALYILRHHADVLAKGRERALFRLVHFEGLKDAFGGSFSLSDERSQGSDAHIDDEKLKWVFHRCSTWKHNPEFRDLIPSALCGLVLEDSFARIDAYRRGLAGRMALDGGYDVLWNDLQHGWSLVTEHGHEARIQMAKDGIDAIISPIRKGSRGQVFTLWKIDDASSWPVTELFDVFNRLERLAPALRDHARQESHGKKVEDLVDLCSHLLAVEEGDSRLEPLSAAKNDLWGGTSRGGGSPRGGTWMPTKLVAAVTHVYLKRRREEREAKARGTTGGAQDDLREKVGKLFKKEGNGNGNGGKNGNGNDEKSPTNGGSSAGKPAS
;
A
#
# COMPACT_ATOMS: atom_id res chain seq x y z
N MET A 1 -37.80 20.33 -7.31
CA MET A 1 -37.88 19.25 -8.30
C MET A 1 -38.18 19.92 -9.63
N GLU A 2 -37.16 20.58 -10.19
CA GLU A 2 -37.28 21.37 -11.43
C GLU A 2 -36.63 20.57 -12.56
N ARG A 3 -37.37 20.46 -13.67
CA ARG A 3 -37.02 19.70 -14.87
C ARG A 3 -35.92 20.44 -15.63
N PHE A 4 -34.81 19.75 -15.89
CA PHE A 4 -33.88 20.11 -16.96
C PHE A 4 -34.38 19.44 -18.24
N ASP A 5 -34.79 20.24 -19.22
CA ASP A 5 -35.14 19.76 -20.56
C ASP A 5 -33.85 19.41 -21.32
N PHE A 6 -33.77 18.14 -21.75
CA PHE A 6 -32.75 17.66 -22.67
C PHE A 6 -33.08 18.12 -24.09
N LEU A 7 -32.09 18.69 -24.77
CA LEU A 7 -32.12 18.93 -26.21
C LEU A 7 -32.12 17.58 -26.96
N ASN A 8 -33.08 17.42 -27.86
CA ASN A 8 -33.18 16.30 -28.79
C ASN A 8 -32.09 16.41 -29.88
N ASP A 9 -31.34 15.33 -30.04
CA ASP A 9 -30.46 15.05 -31.19
C ASP A 9 -31.31 14.67 -32.41
N GLU A 10 -31.77 15.67 -33.17
CA GLU A 10 -32.20 15.48 -34.56
C GLU A 10 -31.71 16.67 -35.40
N ASN A 11 -30.40 16.70 -35.69
CA ASN A 11 -29.86 17.42 -36.86
C ASN A 11 -28.39 17.03 -37.11
N LEU A 12 -28.17 15.82 -37.62
CA LEU A 12 -26.94 15.46 -38.33
C LEU A 12 -27.23 15.50 -39.83
N GLY A 13 -27.27 16.71 -40.38
CA GLY A 13 -27.39 16.95 -41.80
C GLY A 13 -26.38 18.02 -42.23
N ASN A 14 -25.38 17.59 -43.01
CA ASN A 14 -24.42 18.41 -43.76
C ASN A 14 -23.54 19.36 -42.94
N LEU A 15 -22.40 18.86 -42.47
CA LEU A 15 -21.23 19.70 -42.26
C LEU A 15 -20.28 19.56 -43.46
N ASP A 16 -20.15 20.70 -44.11
CA ASP A 16 -19.29 21.02 -45.23
C ASP A 16 -17.82 20.75 -44.87
N THR A 17 -17.15 19.94 -45.68
CA THR A 17 -15.73 19.60 -45.53
C THR A 17 -14.89 20.69 -46.18
N GLY A 18 -14.39 21.65 -45.41
CA GLY A 18 -13.62 22.73 -46.04
C GLY A 18 -13.00 23.80 -45.15
N GLU A 19 -12.55 23.51 -43.94
CA GLU A 19 -11.58 24.39 -43.25
C GLU A 19 -10.40 23.55 -42.75
N SER A 20 -9.27 23.70 -43.45
CA SER A 20 -7.96 23.27 -42.99
C SER A 20 -7.59 24.08 -41.76
N LEU A 21 -7.71 23.47 -40.58
CA LEU A 21 -7.03 23.94 -39.38
C LEU A 21 -5.53 23.80 -39.65
N GLU A 22 -4.89 24.88 -40.05
CA GLU A 22 -3.45 25.03 -39.94
C GLU A 22 -3.14 24.97 -38.44
N GLU A 23 -2.66 23.81 -37.98
CA GLU A 23 -2.01 23.68 -36.68
C GLU A 23 -0.79 24.61 -36.72
N GLU A 24 -0.95 25.82 -36.16
CA GLU A 24 0.19 26.65 -35.81
C GLU A 24 1.11 25.78 -34.94
N ALA A 25 2.31 25.50 -35.45
CA ALA A 25 3.38 24.87 -34.73
C ALA A 25 3.79 25.81 -33.58
N GLY A 26 3.03 25.75 -32.49
CA GLY A 26 3.29 26.50 -31.28
C GLY A 26 4.70 26.18 -30.81
N SER A 27 5.49 27.23 -30.57
CA SER A 27 6.79 27.13 -29.92
C SER A 27 6.70 26.18 -28.72
N SER A 28 7.57 25.17 -28.69
CA SER A 28 7.68 24.25 -27.57
C SER A 28 7.70 25.07 -26.27
N PRO A 29 6.76 24.84 -25.33
CA PRO A 29 6.73 25.62 -24.10
C PRO A 29 8.09 25.50 -23.41
N ASP A 30 8.70 26.64 -23.09
CA ASP A 30 9.98 26.69 -22.38
C ASP A 30 9.85 25.80 -21.13
N ILE A 31 10.59 24.69 -21.13
CA ILE A 31 10.69 23.83 -19.95
C ILE A 31 11.52 24.62 -18.94
N GLU A 32 10.87 25.25 -17.97
CA GLU A 32 11.54 25.87 -16.84
C GLU A 32 12.46 24.83 -16.17
N GLU A 33 13.69 25.24 -15.85
CA GLU A 33 14.69 24.35 -15.26
C GLU A 33 14.18 23.73 -13.95
N ASP A 34 14.51 22.44 -13.74
CA ASP A 34 14.19 21.71 -12.52
C ASP A 34 14.83 22.40 -11.30
N GLN A 35 14.02 22.61 -10.24
CA GLN A 35 14.46 23.32 -9.05
C GLN A 35 14.63 22.36 -7.87
N ILE A 36 15.81 22.39 -7.25
CA ILE A 36 16.07 21.66 -6.00
C ILE A 36 16.05 22.68 -4.88
N ILE A 37 15.06 22.58 -3.98
CA ILE A 37 14.98 23.43 -2.80
C ILE A 37 15.53 22.66 -1.61
N GLN A 38 16.63 23.15 -1.05
CA GLN A 38 17.18 22.61 0.18
C GLN A 38 16.50 23.28 1.37
N ILE A 39 15.65 22.54 2.09
CA ILE A 39 14.91 23.09 3.24
C ILE A 39 15.75 23.01 4.52
N SER A 40 16.58 21.97 4.65
CA SER A 40 17.57 21.85 5.72
C SER A 40 18.81 21.07 5.25
N PRO A 41 19.91 21.02 6.03
CA PRO A 41 21.11 20.26 5.65
C PRO A 41 20.86 18.77 5.40
N SER A 42 19.81 18.20 6.00
CA SER A 42 19.43 16.79 5.88
C SER A 42 18.14 16.55 5.08
N GLU A 43 17.37 17.60 4.78
CA GLU A 43 16.07 17.48 4.12
C GLU A 43 16.08 18.21 2.79
N ARG A 44 15.95 17.43 1.72
CA ARG A 44 15.87 17.91 0.35
C ARG A 44 14.44 17.73 -0.13
N VAL A 45 13.82 18.82 -0.58
CA VAL A 45 12.56 18.77 -1.32
C VAL A 45 12.88 19.07 -2.77
N GLU A 46 12.49 18.17 -3.65
CA GLU A 46 12.75 18.29 -5.08
C GLU A 46 11.49 18.71 -5.80
N ILE A 47 11.58 19.79 -6.58
CA ILE A 47 10.44 20.39 -7.28
C ILE A 47 10.74 20.38 -8.78
N LEU A 48 9.93 19.61 -9.50
CA LEU A 48 10.04 19.48 -10.95
C LEU A 48 8.90 20.28 -11.59
N ASN A 49 9.26 21.29 -12.37
CA ASN A 49 8.30 22.12 -13.09
C ASN A 49 8.07 21.54 -14.49
N ARG A 50 6.82 21.25 -14.84
CA ARG A 50 6.42 20.63 -16.12
C ARG A 50 5.25 21.40 -16.73
N GLY A 51 5.47 22.70 -16.94
CA GLY A 51 4.45 23.61 -17.45
C GLY A 51 3.32 23.84 -16.45
N SER A 52 2.11 23.38 -16.75
CA SER A 52 0.93 23.52 -15.87
C SER A 52 0.91 22.54 -14.70
N PHE A 53 1.93 21.70 -14.58
CA PHE A 53 2.06 20.61 -13.62
C PHE A 53 3.35 20.76 -12.83
N LYS A 54 3.28 20.58 -11.51
CA LYS A 54 4.46 20.52 -10.64
C LYS A 54 4.49 19.18 -9.91
N PHE A 55 5.66 18.56 -9.82
CA PHE A 55 5.87 17.35 -9.03
C PHE A 55 6.85 17.65 -7.89
N VAL A 56 6.41 17.39 -6.67
CA VAL A 56 7.15 17.66 -5.44
C VAL A 56 7.39 16.35 -4.73
N TYR A 57 8.67 15.97 -4.60
CA TYR A 57 9.08 14.74 -3.92
C TYR A 57 9.55 15.01 -2.51
N LEU A 58 9.00 14.26 -1.55
CA LEU A 58 9.44 14.28 -0.17
C LEU A 58 10.07 12.94 0.19
N PRO A 59 11.34 12.93 0.63
CA PRO A 59 11.99 11.72 1.11
C PRO A 59 11.25 11.10 2.29
N GLN A 60 11.43 9.78 2.45
CA GLN A 60 10.89 9.05 3.58
C GLN A 60 11.39 9.64 4.91
N GLY A 61 10.46 9.84 5.86
CA GLY A 61 10.76 10.37 7.18
C GLY A 61 10.70 11.91 7.28
N VAL A 62 10.54 12.62 6.17
CA VAL A 62 10.30 14.08 6.19
C VAL A 62 8.81 14.35 6.38
N ASP A 63 8.46 15.15 7.40
CA ASP A 63 7.08 15.50 7.74
C ASP A 63 6.71 16.91 7.23
N TRP A 64 5.59 17.05 6.50
CA TRP A 64 5.05 18.35 6.05
C TRP A 64 4.78 19.33 7.19
N SER A 65 4.35 18.86 8.36
CA SER A 65 4.15 19.73 9.52
C SER A 65 5.47 20.28 10.05
N ASP A 66 6.53 19.46 9.97
CA ASP A 66 7.84 19.76 10.53
C ASP A 66 8.58 20.76 9.65
N LEU A 67 8.32 20.72 8.33
CA LEU A 67 8.80 21.72 7.38
C LEU A 67 8.24 23.13 7.68
N HIS A 68 7.23 23.26 8.56
CA HIS A 68 6.53 24.51 8.84
C HIS A 68 6.24 25.28 7.55
N TRP A 69 5.65 24.61 6.55
CA TRP A 69 5.60 25.12 5.18
C TRP A 69 5.12 26.57 5.05
N LYS A 70 4.27 27.04 5.97
CA LYS A 70 3.82 28.44 6.11
C LYS A 70 4.96 29.46 6.32
N LYS A 71 6.15 29.02 6.68
CA LYS A 71 7.36 29.83 6.93
C LYS A 71 8.38 29.72 5.79
N VAL A 72 8.20 28.80 4.85
CA VAL A 72 9.06 28.62 3.68
C VAL A 72 8.34 29.26 2.51
N GLU A 73 8.80 30.46 2.11
CA GLU A 73 8.12 31.30 1.11
C GLU A 73 7.86 30.55 -0.20
N GLU A 74 8.81 29.73 -0.63
CA GLU A 74 8.73 28.93 -1.85
C GLU A 74 7.64 27.86 -1.76
N LEU A 75 7.48 27.20 -0.60
CA LEU A 75 6.41 26.23 -0.41
C LEU A 75 5.04 26.91 -0.34
N VAL A 76 4.94 28.06 0.33
CA VAL A 76 3.71 28.86 0.33
C VAL A 76 3.32 29.23 -1.10
N GLU A 77 4.29 29.65 -1.91
CA GLU A 77 4.08 29.98 -3.32
C GLU A 77 3.56 28.76 -4.10
N ILE A 78 4.16 27.60 -3.92
CA ILE A 78 3.74 26.36 -4.60
C ILE A 78 2.29 25.98 -4.25
N PHE A 79 1.89 26.08 -2.98
CA PHE A 79 0.53 25.73 -2.55
C PHE A 79 -0.54 26.74 -2.99
N MET A 80 -0.16 28.01 -3.11
CA MET A 80 -1.08 29.09 -3.46
C MET A 80 -1.19 29.33 -4.97
N ASN A 81 -0.16 28.93 -5.74
CA ASN A 81 -0.14 29.10 -7.18
C ASN A 81 -1.18 28.19 -7.86
N PRO A 82 -2.04 28.74 -8.75
CA PRO A 82 -2.99 27.93 -9.51
C PRO A 82 -2.27 26.91 -10.41
N GLY A 83 -2.90 25.75 -10.60
CA GLY A 83 -2.36 24.63 -11.35
C GLY A 83 -2.59 23.32 -10.62
N MET A 84 -1.88 22.29 -11.05
CA MET A 84 -1.87 20.99 -10.37
C MET A 84 -0.47 20.73 -9.82
N THR A 85 -0.37 20.59 -8.51
CA THR A 85 0.86 20.17 -7.83
C THR A 85 0.65 18.80 -7.21
N VAL A 86 1.52 17.84 -7.55
CA VAL A 86 1.53 16.49 -6.95
C VAL A 86 2.64 16.41 -5.94
N PHE A 87 2.26 16.18 -4.69
CA PHE A 87 3.10 15.94 -3.54
C PHE A 87 3.19 14.44 -3.30
N PHE A 88 4.32 13.86 -3.66
CA PHE A 88 4.59 12.44 -3.48
C PHE A 88 5.46 12.23 -2.23
N SER A 89 4.95 11.44 -1.29
CA SER A 89 5.62 11.13 -0.01
C SER A 89 5.58 9.61 0.22
N PRO A 90 6.59 8.86 -0.26
CA PRO A 90 6.60 7.40 -0.20
C PRO A 90 6.33 6.85 1.20
N GLU A 91 5.46 5.83 1.28
CA GLU A 91 5.13 5.09 2.51
C GLU A 91 4.49 5.94 3.63
N ARG A 92 4.17 7.21 3.37
CA ARG A 92 3.53 8.10 4.34
C ARG A 92 2.03 7.83 4.44
N THR A 93 1.49 7.81 5.65
CA THR A 93 0.04 7.85 5.88
C THR A 93 -0.27 8.90 6.92
N GLU A 94 -1.32 9.67 6.68
CA GLU A 94 -1.86 10.69 7.57
C GLU A 94 -3.17 10.28 8.20
N THR A 95 -3.52 10.93 9.31
CA THR A 95 -4.86 10.86 9.87
C THR A 95 -5.77 11.89 9.22
N LEU A 96 -7.07 11.61 9.24
CA LEU A 96 -8.08 12.51 8.68
C LEU A 96 -8.08 13.88 9.38
N GLU A 97 -7.96 13.87 10.71
CA GLU A 97 -7.95 15.06 11.54
C GLU A 97 -6.79 15.97 11.16
N ARG A 98 -5.58 15.40 11.10
CA ARG A 98 -4.38 16.14 10.76
C ARG A 98 -4.42 16.68 9.33
N PHE A 99 -4.95 15.88 8.39
CA PHE A 99 -5.11 16.33 7.02
C PHE A 99 -6.00 17.58 6.91
N PHE A 100 -7.12 17.63 7.63
CA PHE A 100 -8.01 18.81 7.60
C PHE A 100 -7.57 19.97 8.48
N GLU A 101 -6.65 19.76 9.43
CA GLU A 101 -6.08 20.80 10.28
C GLU A 101 -4.86 21.48 9.63
N ASP A 102 -3.90 20.69 9.14
CA ASP A 102 -2.56 21.16 8.83
C ASP A 102 -2.29 21.41 7.34
N TYR A 103 -3.01 20.73 6.45
CA TYR A 103 -2.73 20.79 5.01
C TYR A 103 -3.35 22.05 4.39
N PRO A 104 -2.79 22.57 3.29
CA PRO A 104 -3.28 23.80 2.67
C PRO A 104 -4.70 23.64 2.10
N PRO A 105 -5.41 24.75 1.85
CA PRO A 105 -6.60 24.72 1.02
C PRO A 105 -6.32 24.07 -0.34
N HIS A 106 -7.36 23.58 -0.99
CA HIS A 106 -7.29 22.85 -2.26
C HIS A 106 -6.56 21.50 -2.21
N ALA A 107 -6.28 20.98 -1.01
CA ALA A 107 -5.64 19.69 -0.82
C ALA A 107 -6.56 18.51 -1.20
N VAL A 108 -6.01 17.52 -1.90
CA VAL A 108 -6.69 16.26 -2.23
C VAL A 108 -5.77 15.10 -1.88
N ALA A 109 -6.10 14.34 -0.84
CA ALA A 109 -5.40 13.09 -0.52
C ALA A 109 -5.93 11.97 -1.41
N LEU A 110 -5.03 11.25 -2.08
CA LEU A 110 -5.33 10.08 -2.89
C LEU A 110 -4.80 8.82 -2.22
N ASP A 111 -5.53 7.74 -2.44
CA ASP A 111 -5.16 6.33 -2.23
C ASP A 111 -4.19 6.05 -1.08
N GLY A 112 -4.72 5.72 0.10
CA GLY A 112 -3.91 5.36 1.25
C GLY A 112 -3.08 6.48 1.89
N PHE A 113 -2.96 7.67 1.28
CA PHE A 113 -2.30 8.83 1.90
C PHE A 113 -3.07 9.26 3.16
N VAL A 114 -4.39 9.38 3.07
CA VAL A 114 -5.30 9.42 4.24
C VAL A 114 -6.24 8.25 4.08
N LYS A 115 -6.19 7.30 5.02
CA LYS A 115 -7.02 6.09 4.96
C LYS A 115 -8.45 6.41 5.35
N GLY A 116 -9.42 5.92 4.58
CA GLY A 116 -10.83 6.05 4.93
C GLY A 116 -11.77 6.10 3.73
N LEU A 117 -13.04 6.37 4.01
CA LEU A 117 -14.02 6.68 2.96
C LEU A 117 -13.78 8.09 2.43
N PHE A 118 -14.51 8.45 1.39
CA PHE A 118 -14.51 9.81 0.89
C PHE A 118 -14.92 10.83 1.98
N HIS A 119 -14.07 11.84 2.18
CA HIS A 119 -14.36 13.00 3.02
C HIS A 119 -14.16 14.31 2.24
N PHE A 120 -14.96 15.33 2.54
CA PHE A 120 -14.84 16.65 1.93
C PHE A 120 -15.07 17.75 2.96
N GLN A 121 -14.12 18.66 3.05
CA GLN A 121 -14.18 19.89 3.84
C GLN A 121 -14.43 21.07 2.90
N LYS A 122 -15.42 21.89 3.20
CA LYS A 122 -15.81 23.03 2.35
C LYS A 122 -14.92 24.25 2.61
N LYS A 123 -15.05 25.27 1.77
CA LYS A 123 -14.24 26.50 1.84
C LYS A 123 -14.47 27.29 3.13
N GLU A 124 -15.72 27.39 3.56
CA GLU A 124 -16.12 28.03 4.82
C GLU A 124 -15.47 27.40 6.06
N ASP A 125 -15.06 26.13 5.96
CA ASP A 125 -14.43 25.35 7.03
C ASP A 125 -12.89 25.29 6.88
N GLY A 126 -12.29 26.16 6.06
CA GLY A 126 -10.85 26.19 5.78
C GLY A 126 -10.40 25.37 4.56
N GLY A 127 -11.34 24.78 3.81
CA GLY A 127 -11.09 24.05 2.57
C GLY A 127 -11.05 24.91 1.30
N PRO A 128 -11.33 24.35 0.11
CA PRO A 128 -11.81 22.98 -0.12
C PRO A 128 -10.72 21.93 0.10
N ARG A 129 -11.01 20.83 0.80
CA ARG A 129 -10.10 19.68 0.92
C ARG A 129 -10.87 18.38 0.73
N ALA A 130 -10.25 17.39 0.09
CA ALA A 130 -10.87 16.09 -0.14
C ALA A 130 -9.94 14.93 0.22
N VAL A 131 -10.52 13.84 0.69
CA VAL A 131 -9.88 12.53 0.80
C VAL A 131 -10.60 11.60 -0.15
N VAL A 132 -9.85 10.95 -1.04
CA VAL A 132 -10.36 9.98 -2.00
C VAL A 132 -9.51 8.72 -1.85
N ASP A 133 -10.10 7.74 -1.19
CA ASP A 133 -9.43 6.49 -0.84
C ASP A 133 -10.45 5.34 -0.90
N HIS A 134 -9.93 4.12 -1.01
CA HIS A 134 -10.68 2.88 -0.96
C HIS A 134 -10.10 1.89 0.07
N HIS A 135 -8.99 2.27 0.73
CA HIS A 135 -8.29 1.53 1.77
C HIS A 135 -8.85 1.81 3.18
N ARG A 136 -10.01 1.25 3.49
CA ARG A 136 -10.56 1.36 4.86
C ARG A 136 -9.88 0.43 5.86
N SER A 137 -9.47 0.94 7.03
CA SER A 137 -8.77 0.17 8.08
C SER A 137 -9.62 -0.24 9.28
N ASP A 138 -10.78 0.39 9.49
CA ASP A 138 -11.63 0.25 10.69
C ASP A 138 -12.88 -0.62 10.49
N ALA A 139 -13.21 -0.99 9.25
CA ALA A 139 -14.29 -1.92 8.93
C ALA A 139 -13.94 -2.72 7.67
N ASP A 140 -14.33 -4.01 7.64
CA ASP A 140 -14.31 -4.89 6.46
C ASP A 140 -15.30 -4.39 5.40
N LEU A 141 -15.06 -3.19 4.84
CA LEU A 141 -15.84 -2.71 3.72
C LEU A 141 -15.31 -3.37 2.45
N ASP A 142 -16.22 -3.97 1.70
CA ASP A 142 -15.91 -4.65 0.46
C ASP A 142 -15.32 -3.64 -0.56
N ARG A 143 -14.13 -3.95 -1.10
CA ARG A 143 -13.43 -3.12 -2.09
C ARG A 143 -14.25 -2.90 -3.37
N LEU A 144 -15.13 -3.83 -3.74
CA LEU A 144 -16.07 -3.66 -4.85
C LEU A 144 -17.13 -2.60 -4.60
N ILE A 145 -17.39 -2.26 -3.33
CA ILE A 145 -18.36 -1.23 -2.97
C ILE A 145 -17.72 0.16 -3.06
N VAL A 146 -16.49 0.33 -2.55
CA VAL A 146 -15.86 1.66 -2.45
C VAL A 146 -15.37 2.21 -3.77
N ARG A 147 -15.16 1.36 -4.80
CA ARG A 147 -14.50 1.68 -6.08
C ARG A 147 -13.05 2.14 -5.89
N SER A 148 -12.21 1.90 -6.88
CA SER A 148 -10.82 2.38 -6.87
C SER A 148 -10.73 3.91 -6.82
N THR A 149 -9.56 4.43 -6.47
CA THR A 149 -9.33 5.88 -6.39
C THR A 149 -9.52 6.52 -7.77
N CYS A 150 -9.04 5.88 -8.85
CA CYS A 150 -9.22 6.38 -10.21
C CYS A 150 -10.69 6.47 -10.65
N GLU A 151 -11.53 5.49 -10.30
CA GLU A 151 -12.97 5.51 -10.60
C GLU A 151 -13.68 6.64 -9.83
N GLN A 152 -13.35 6.82 -8.55
CA GLN A 152 -13.91 7.89 -7.73
C GLN A 152 -13.55 9.27 -8.30
N ILE A 153 -12.29 9.46 -8.70
CA ILE A 153 -11.81 10.70 -9.34
C ILE A 153 -12.49 10.94 -10.68
N TYR A 154 -12.60 9.92 -11.54
CA TYR A 154 -13.27 10.03 -12.84
C TYR A 154 -14.71 10.53 -12.70
N LEU A 155 -15.50 9.90 -11.83
CA LEU A 155 -16.90 10.28 -11.61
C LEU A 155 -17.03 11.67 -10.96
N ARG A 156 -16.10 12.06 -10.10
CA ARG A 156 -16.05 13.40 -9.50
C ARG A 156 -15.71 14.48 -10.52
N THR A 157 -14.79 14.19 -11.44
CA THR A 157 -14.51 15.08 -12.56
C THR A 157 -15.75 15.28 -13.41
N LEU A 158 -16.43 14.21 -13.83
CA LEU A 158 -17.64 14.30 -14.65
C LEU A 158 -18.81 15.04 -13.99
N THR A 159 -18.89 15.03 -12.66
CA THR A 159 -19.93 15.75 -11.90
C THR A 159 -19.56 17.21 -11.60
N GLY A 160 -18.42 17.69 -12.10
CA GLY A 160 -17.93 19.04 -11.84
C GLY A 160 -17.51 19.28 -10.39
N PHE A 161 -17.26 18.22 -9.60
CA PHE A 161 -16.88 18.35 -8.19
C PHE A 161 -15.66 19.26 -8.00
N PHE A 162 -14.65 19.12 -8.86
CA PHE A 162 -13.43 19.90 -8.80
C PHE A 162 -13.60 21.37 -9.20
N GLN A 163 -14.78 21.81 -9.66
CA GLN A 163 -15.09 23.24 -9.82
C GLN A 163 -14.97 24.00 -8.49
N LYS A 164 -15.19 23.32 -7.36
CA LYS A 164 -15.00 23.88 -6.02
C LYS A 164 -13.53 24.21 -5.72
N HIS A 165 -12.61 23.58 -6.43
CA HIS A 165 -11.17 23.77 -6.29
C HIS A 165 -10.61 24.87 -7.23
N PHE A 166 -11.47 25.62 -7.92
CA PHE A 166 -11.02 26.77 -8.71
C PHE A 166 -10.71 27.97 -7.81
N GLY A 167 -9.57 28.62 -8.06
CA GLY A 167 -9.18 29.90 -7.52
C GLY A 167 -8.82 30.86 -8.65
N ASN A 168 -9.41 32.07 -8.66
CA ASN A 168 -9.16 33.08 -9.71
C ASN A 168 -9.38 32.56 -11.15
N GLY A 169 -10.40 31.72 -11.35
CA GLY A 169 -10.75 31.15 -12.66
C GLY A 169 -9.82 30.04 -13.16
N LYS A 170 -8.82 29.62 -12.36
CA LYS A 170 -7.93 28.49 -12.66
C LYS A 170 -8.13 27.39 -11.62
N LEU A 171 -8.04 26.14 -12.07
CA LEU A 171 -8.02 25.00 -11.16
C LEU A 171 -6.77 25.08 -10.27
N ASN A 172 -6.93 24.98 -8.95
CA ASN A 172 -5.83 24.82 -8.00
C ASN A 172 -6.01 23.48 -7.29
N LEU A 173 -5.07 22.56 -7.46
CA LEU A 173 -5.07 21.24 -6.82
C LEU A 173 -3.71 20.95 -6.19
N ASN A 174 -3.73 20.71 -4.88
CA ASN A 174 -2.60 20.22 -4.11
C ASN A 174 -2.82 18.73 -3.83
N ILE A 175 -2.32 17.86 -4.68
CA ILE A 175 -2.61 16.41 -4.62
C ILE A 175 -1.55 15.72 -3.77
N PHE A 176 -1.95 14.93 -2.78
CA PHE A 176 -1.05 14.19 -1.90
C PHE A 176 -1.24 12.69 -2.10
N CYS A 177 -0.15 11.97 -2.33
CA CYS A 177 -0.13 10.52 -2.54
C CYS A 177 1.13 9.90 -1.91
N ASN A 178 1.06 8.63 -1.53
CA ASN A 178 2.15 7.88 -0.91
C ASN A 178 2.61 6.65 -1.70
N ASP A 179 1.84 6.28 -2.72
CA ASP A 179 2.22 5.34 -3.77
C ASP A 179 1.88 5.95 -5.14
N LEU A 180 2.57 5.49 -6.18
CA LEU A 180 2.28 5.82 -7.58
C LEU A 180 1.93 4.52 -8.30
N ASP A 181 0.86 3.89 -7.84
CA ASP A 181 0.31 2.72 -8.53
C ASP A 181 -0.50 3.10 -9.77
N GLU A 182 -0.91 2.08 -10.51
CA GLU A 182 -1.68 2.22 -11.73
C GLU A 182 -2.99 3.02 -11.52
N ASP A 183 -3.63 2.77 -10.38
CA ASP A 183 -4.78 3.48 -9.81
C ASP A 183 -4.49 5.00 -9.64
N VAL A 184 -3.43 5.36 -8.91
CA VAL A 184 -3.10 6.76 -8.59
C VAL A 184 -2.66 7.47 -9.85
N ILE A 185 -1.84 6.83 -10.69
CA ILE A 185 -1.38 7.40 -11.96
C ILE A 185 -2.57 7.75 -12.84
N LEU A 186 -3.57 6.87 -12.94
CA LEU A 186 -4.75 7.15 -13.74
C LEU A 186 -5.61 8.28 -13.14
N ALA A 187 -5.73 8.35 -11.81
CA ALA A 187 -6.36 9.47 -11.12
C ALA A 187 -5.65 10.80 -11.44
N LEU A 188 -4.32 10.83 -11.36
CA LEU A 188 -3.51 12.01 -11.68
C LEU A 188 -3.67 12.44 -13.14
N TYR A 189 -3.70 11.48 -14.07
CA TYR A 189 -3.97 11.74 -15.48
C TYR A 189 -5.34 12.42 -15.66
N ILE A 190 -6.39 11.90 -15.04
CA ILE A 190 -7.74 12.47 -15.15
C ILE A 190 -7.78 13.91 -14.62
N LEU A 191 -7.11 14.19 -13.49
CA LEU A 191 -7.07 15.53 -12.91
C LEU A 191 -6.30 16.51 -13.80
N ARG A 192 -5.17 16.08 -14.35
CA ARG A 192 -4.38 16.87 -15.32
C ARG A 192 -5.20 17.22 -16.56
N HIS A 193 -5.97 16.26 -17.07
CA HIS A 193 -6.78 16.40 -18.28
C HIS A 193 -8.26 16.70 -17.99
N HIS A 194 -8.59 17.25 -16.81
CA HIS A 194 -9.97 17.41 -16.34
C HIS A 194 -10.89 18.14 -17.32
N ALA A 195 -10.40 19.20 -17.99
CA ALA A 195 -11.18 19.98 -18.95
C ALA A 195 -11.56 19.15 -20.18
N ASP A 196 -10.62 18.36 -20.69
CA ASP A 196 -10.83 17.44 -21.81
C ASP A 196 -11.76 16.28 -21.43
N VAL A 197 -11.58 15.73 -20.21
CA VAL A 197 -12.46 14.70 -19.65
C VAL A 197 -13.90 15.21 -19.50
N LEU A 198 -14.08 16.43 -19.00
CA LEU A 198 -15.39 17.08 -18.89
C LEU A 198 -16.03 17.31 -20.25
N ALA A 199 -15.28 17.87 -21.21
CA ALA A 199 -15.78 18.18 -22.54
C ALA A 199 -16.20 16.92 -23.31
N LYS A 200 -15.43 15.84 -23.17
CA LYS A 200 -15.69 14.58 -23.87
C LYS A 200 -16.66 13.67 -23.11
N GLY A 201 -16.78 13.81 -21.79
CA GLY A 201 -17.80 13.32 -20.86
C GLY A 201 -18.03 11.79 -20.76
N ARG A 202 -17.91 11.08 -21.88
CA ARG A 202 -18.25 9.66 -22.09
C ARG A 202 -17.32 9.03 -23.11
N GLU A 203 -16.09 9.51 -23.21
CA GLU A 203 -15.10 8.88 -24.07
C GLU A 203 -14.90 7.42 -23.65
N ARG A 204 -15.29 6.52 -24.55
CA ARG A 204 -15.37 5.08 -24.26
C ARG A 204 -14.01 4.49 -23.91
N ALA A 205 -12.93 4.97 -24.52
CA ALA A 205 -11.58 4.47 -24.27
C ALA A 205 -11.17 4.72 -22.82
N LEU A 206 -11.19 5.99 -22.38
CA LEU A 206 -10.82 6.36 -21.02
C LEU A 206 -11.73 5.70 -19.97
N PHE A 207 -13.04 5.69 -20.18
CA PHE A 207 -13.97 5.00 -19.27
C PHE A 207 -13.62 3.52 -19.08
N ARG A 208 -13.29 2.82 -20.17
CA ARG A 208 -12.87 1.42 -20.11
C ARG A 208 -11.59 1.25 -19.31
N LEU A 209 -10.57 2.06 -19.61
CA LEU A 209 -9.28 1.99 -18.89
C LEU A 209 -9.49 2.17 -17.38
N VAL A 210 -10.26 3.20 -17.00
CA VAL A 210 -10.63 3.48 -15.59
C VAL A 210 -11.38 2.32 -14.96
N HIS A 211 -12.39 1.79 -15.64
CA HIS A 211 -13.20 0.71 -15.09
C HIS A 211 -12.40 -0.58 -14.89
N PHE A 212 -11.52 -0.92 -15.83
CA PHE A 212 -10.75 -2.14 -15.73
C PHE A 212 -9.60 -2.07 -14.74
N GLU A 213 -8.93 -0.92 -14.66
CA GLU A 213 -7.97 -0.70 -13.57
C GLU A 213 -8.69 -0.78 -12.22
N GLY A 214 -9.87 -0.17 -12.10
CA GLY A 214 -10.65 -0.25 -10.87
C GLY A 214 -11.08 -1.66 -10.47
N LEU A 215 -11.40 -2.52 -11.44
CA LEU A 215 -11.63 -3.94 -11.18
C LEU A 215 -10.33 -4.63 -10.74
N LYS A 216 -9.23 -4.46 -11.48
CA LYS A 216 -7.95 -5.09 -11.16
C LYS A 216 -7.50 -4.76 -9.74
N ASP A 217 -7.56 -3.49 -9.37
CA ASP A 217 -7.21 -2.99 -8.04
C ASP A 217 -8.16 -3.55 -6.94
N ALA A 218 -9.47 -3.57 -7.17
CA ALA A 218 -10.44 -4.12 -6.22
C ALA A 218 -10.26 -5.63 -5.93
N PHE A 219 -9.67 -6.37 -6.87
CA PHE A 219 -9.32 -7.79 -6.74
C PHE A 219 -7.84 -8.03 -6.36
N GLY A 220 -7.08 -6.99 -6.02
CA GLY A 220 -5.68 -7.13 -5.62
C GLY A 220 -4.79 -7.71 -6.72
N GLY A 221 -5.13 -7.42 -7.98
CA GLY A 221 -4.37 -7.79 -9.17
C GLY A 221 -4.74 -9.13 -9.80
N SER A 222 -5.70 -9.90 -9.27
CA SER A 222 -6.03 -11.24 -9.79
C SER A 222 -7.15 -11.26 -10.85
N PHE A 223 -7.84 -10.15 -11.04
CA PHE A 223 -8.89 -10.06 -12.06
C PHE A 223 -8.27 -10.06 -13.46
N SER A 224 -8.74 -10.97 -14.32
CA SER A 224 -8.27 -11.08 -15.70
C SER A 224 -9.32 -10.59 -16.67
N LEU A 225 -8.88 -9.80 -17.66
CA LEU A 225 -9.72 -9.33 -18.76
C LEU A 225 -9.78 -10.32 -19.93
N SER A 226 -8.86 -11.29 -19.96
CA SER A 226 -8.80 -12.30 -21.02
C SER A 226 -9.93 -13.32 -20.88
N ASP A 227 -11.12 -12.98 -21.39
CA ASP A 227 -12.10 -14.00 -21.78
C ASP A 227 -11.74 -14.48 -23.20
N GLU A 228 -11.71 -15.79 -23.45
CA GLU A 228 -11.32 -16.36 -24.75
C GLU A 228 -12.17 -15.78 -25.91
N ARG A 229 -13.39 -15.33 -25.59
CA ARG A 229 -14.34 -14.74 -26.54
C ARG A 229 -14.00 -13.30 -26.96
N SER A 230 -13.10 -12.63 -26.24
CA SER A 230 -12.72 -11.23 -26.48
C SER A 230 -11.45 -11.08 -27.33
N GLN A 231 -10.78 -12.19 -27.67
CA GLN A 231 -9.58 -12.19 -28.50
C GLN A 231 -9.95 -11.87 -29.96
N GLY A 232 -9.66 -10.64 -30.42
CA GLY A 232 -9.72 -10.31 -31.85
C GLY A 232 -10.29 -8.94 -32.20
N SER A 233 -10.81 -8.17 -31.23
CA SER A 233 -11.31 -6.82 -31.48
C SER A 233 -10.34 -5.78 -30.91
N ASP A 234 -9.66 -5.05 -31.79
CA ASP A 234 -8.71 -3.99 -31.42
C ASP A 234 -9.34 -2.88 -30.57
N ALA A 235 -10.67 -2.77 -30.59
CA ALA A 235 -11.42 -1.82 -29.81
C ALA A 235 -11.52 -2.19 -28.31
N HIS A 236 -11.13 -3.38 -27.88
CA HIS A 236 -11.13 -3.76 -26.45
C HIS A 236 -9.74 -3.60 -25.83
N ILE A 237 -9.73 -3.16 -24.57
CA ILE A 237 -8.58 -3.30 -23.69
C ILE A 237 -8.60 -4.70 -23.10
N ASP A 238 -7.43 -5.31 -23.10
CA ASP A 238 -7.12 -6.60 -22.50
C ASP A 238 -5.94 -6.41 -21.54
N ASP A 239 -5.59 -7.48 -20.84
CA ASP A 239 -4.51 -7.48 -19.85
C ASP A 239 -3.16 -7.01 -20.47
N GLU A 240 -2.90 -7.33 -21.74
CA GLU A 240 -1.65 -6.95 -22.43
C GLU A 240 -1.56 -5.45 -22.71
N LYS A 241 -2.67 -4.84 -23.13
CA LYS A 241 -2.76 -3.38 -23.32
C LYS A 241 -2.70 -2.65 -21.99
N LEU A 242 -3.37 -3.16 -20.95
CA LEU A 242 -3.30 -2.59 -19.61
C LEU A 242 -1.87 -2.64 -19.07
N LYS A 243 -1.20 -3.79 -19.19
CA LYS A 243 0.22 -3.95 -18.88
C LYS A 243 1.09 -3.00 -19.69
N TRP A 244 0.81 -2.82 -20.99
CA TRP A 244 1.54 -1.86 -21.80
C TRP A 244 1.37 -0.44 -21.29
N VAL A 245 0.15 0.02 -20.97
CA VAL A 245 -0.10 1.37 -20.46
C VAL A 245 0.71 1.65 -19.20
N PHE A 246 0.76 0.70 -18.26
CA PHE A 246 1.35 0.90 -16.95
C PHE A 246 2.73 0.25 -16.74
N HIS A 247 3.35 -0.28 -17.79
CA HIS A 247 4.59 -1.04 -17.68
C HIS A 247 5.69 -0.37 -16.85
N ARG A 248 5.85 0.95 -16.97
CA ARG A 248 6.86 1.70 -16.21
C ARG A 248 6.58 1.73 -14.71
N CYS A 249 5.32 1.93 -14.33
CA CYS A 249 4.87 1.82 -12.95
C CYS A 249 5.20 0.43 -12.40
N SER A 250 4.76 -0.63 -13.09
CA SER A 250 4.96 -1.99 -12.61
C SER A 250 6.45 -2.34 -12.51
N THR A 251 7.26 -1.94 -13.51
CA THR A 251 8.72 -2.12 -13.50
C THR A 251 9.38 -1.41 -12.32
N TRP A 252 8.99 -0.16 -12.06
CA TRP A 252 9.54 0.63 -10.96
C TRP A 252 9.27 -0.02 -9.59
N LYS A 253 8.05 -0.52 -9.36
CA LYS A 253 7.67 -1.16 -8.08
C LYS A 253 8.48 -2.43 -7.77
N HIS A 254 8.77 -3.22 -8.80
CA HIS A 254 9.33 -4.56 -8.65
C HIS A 254 10.84 -4.62 -8.87
N ASN A 255 11.43 -3.63 -9.54
CA ASN A 255 12.87 -3.56 -9.68
C ASN A 255 13.48 -2.78 -8.50
N PRO A 256 14.27 -3.42 -7.62
CA PRO A 256 14.92 -2.73 -6.51
C PRO A 256 15.82 -1.58 -6.95
N GLU A 257 16.44 -1.67 -8.13
CA GLU A 257 17.31 -0.63 -8.69
C GLU A 257 16.54 0.66 -8.97
N PHE A 258 15.23 0.56 -9.18
CA PHE A 258 14.36 1.69 -9.47
C PHE A 258 13.83 2.39 -8.20
N ARG A 259 14.02 1.79 -7.02
CA ARG A 259 13.60 2.43 -5.74
C ARG A 259 14.51 3.57 -5.34
N ASP A 260 15.75 3.54 -5.79
CA ASP A 260 16.74 4.60 -5.57
C ASP A 260 16.71 5.64 -6.69
N LEU A 261 15.68 5.63 -7.56
CA LEU A 261 15.52 6.65 -8.58
C LEU A 261 15.41 8.03 -7.92
N ILE A 262 16.18 8.97 -8.46
CA ILE A 262 16.01 10.38 -8.15
C ILE A 262 14.61 10.85 -8.60
N PRO A 263 14.02 11.85 -7.93
CA PRO A 263 12.67 12.33 -8.21
C PRO A 263 12.40 12.69 -9.68
N SER A 264 13.38 13.26 -10.37
CA SER A 264 13.26 13.60 -11.80
C SER A 264 13.01 12.36 -12.68
N ALA A 265 13.67 11.25 -12.36
CA ALA A 265 13.46 9.99 -13.06
C ALA A 265 12.09 9.38 -12.74
N LEU A 266 11.61 9.50 -11.50
CA LEU A 266 10.26 9.05 -11.13
C LEU A 266 9.18 9.82 -11.92
N CYS A 267 9.28 11.15 -11.93
CA CYS A 267 8.33 11.98 -12.68
C CYS A 267 8.38 11.71 -14.18
N GLY A 268 9.58 11.71 -14.79
CA GLY A 268 9.72 11.52 -16.23
C GLY A 268 9.41 10.09 -16.70
N LEU A 269 10.03 9.09 -16.07
CA LEU A 269 9.94 7.70 -16.54
C LEU A 269 8.64 7.01 -16.11
N VAL A 270 8.08 7.34 -14.95
CA VAL A 270 6.88 6.65 -14.44
C VAL A 270 5.63 7.45 -14.78
N LEU A 271 5.55 8.72 -14.39
CA LEU A 271 4.33 9.51 -14.59
C LEU A 271 4.14 9.93 -16.05
N GLU A 272 5.13 10.62 -16.63
CA GLU A 272 4.97 11.21 -17.98
C GLU A 272 4.90 10.13 -19.08
N ASP A 273 5.71 9.06 -18.99
CA ASP A 273 5.59 7.92 -19.91
C ASP A 273 4.22 7.26 -19.81
N SER A 274 3.69 7.06 -18.59
CA SER A 274 2.36 6.50 -18.41
C SER A 274 1.28 7.41 -18.99
N PHE A 275 1.36 8.73 -18.79
CA PHE A 275 0.42 9.68 -19.40
C PHE A 275 0.45 9.63 -20.92
N ALA A 276 1.64 9.60 -21.53
CA ALA A 276 1.78 9.48 -22.97
C ALA A 276 1.18 8.16 -23.51
N ARG A 277 1.33 7.05 -22.77
CA ARG A 277 0.71 5.77 -23.12
C ARG A 277 -0.80 5.78 -22.95
N ILE A 278 -1.33 6.46 -21.93
CA ILE A 278 -2.79 6.66 -21.78
C ILE A 278 -3.31 7.45 -22.99
N ASP A 279 -2.64 8.54 -23.41
CA ASP A 279 -3.01 9.30 -24.60
C ASP A 279 -2.95 8.47 -25.88
N ALA A 280 -1.92 7.63 -26.04
CA ALA A 280 -1.82 6.71 -27.16
C ALA A 280 -2.96 5.67 -27.14
N TYR A 281 -3.28 5.09 -25.99
CA TYR A 281 -4.38 4.16 -25.83
C TYR A 281 -5.73 4.80 -26.17
N ARG A 282 -5.99 6.03 -25.70
CA ARG A 282 -7.20 6.81 -26.04
C ARG A 282 -7.37 7.02 -27.54
N ARG A 283 -6.26 7.18 -28.27
CA ARG A 283 -6.22 7.34 -29.74
C ARG A 283 -6.26 6.00 -30.50
N GLY A 284 -6.37 4.86 -29.82
CA GLY A 284 -6.32 3.54 -30.45
C GLY A 284 -4.92 3.10 -30.88
N LEU A 285 -3.87 3.75 -30.37
CA LEU A 285 -2.45 3.49 -30.67
C LEU A 285 -1.78 2.71 -29.53
N ALA A 286 -2.55 1.93 -28.77
CA ALA A 286 -2.02 1.14 -27.67
C ALA A 286 -1.09 0.04 -28.19
N GLY A 287 0.11 -0.04 -27.61
CA GLY A 287 0.95 -1.23 -27.75
C GLY A 287 0.39 -2.41 -26.95
N ARG A 288 1.05 -3.55 -27.10
CA ARG A 288 0.78 -4.78 -26.33
C ARG A 288 2.06 -5.22 -25.64
N MET A 289 1.92 -5.78 -24.45
CA MET A 289 3.03 -6.43 -23.75
C MET A 289 2.61 -7.81 -23.28
N ALA A 290 3.45 -8.81 -23.57
CA ALA A 290 3.22 -10.17 -23.11
C ALA A 290 3.09 -10.21 -21.59
N LEU A 291 2.08 -10.93 -21.12
CA LEU A 291 1.88 -11.13 -19.69
C LEU A 291 2.98 -12.04 -19.13
N ASP A 292 3.35 -11.80 -17.89
CA ASP A 292 4.28 -12.63 -17.14
C ASP A 292 3.54 -13.15 -15.91
N GLY A 293 3.03 -14.37 -16.05
CA GLY A 293 2.33 -15.09 -14.99
C GLY A 293 3.24 -15.98 -14.16
N GLY A 294 4.56 -15.84 -14.25
CA GLY A 294 5.50 -16.76 -13.59
C GLY A 294 5.40 -16.72 -12.06
N TYR A 295 5.34 -17.90 -11.44
CA TYR A 295 5.47 -18.08 -10.00
C TYR A 295 6.01 -19.48 -9.67
N ASP A 296 6.65 -19.63 -8.51
CA ASP A 296 7.06 -20.92 -7.97
C ASP A 296 6.24 -21.29 -6.73
N VAL A 297 5.76 -22.53 -6.66
CA VAL A 297 5.19 -23.09 -5.42
C VAL A 297 6.31 -23.64 -4.56
N LEU A 298 6.58 -22.98 -3.42
CA LEU A 298 7.59 -23.41 -2.48
C LEU A 298 7.09 -24.52 -1.55
N TRP A 299 5.80 -24.47 -1.21
CA TRP A 299 5.12 -25.42 -0.34
C TRP A 299 3.60 -25.26 -0.48
N ASN A 300 2.80 -26.30 -0.23
CA ASN A 300 1.35 -26.22 -0.27
C ASN A 300 0.67 -26.96 0.90
N ASP A 301 -0.49 -26.46 1.28
CA ASP A 301 -1.39 -27.10 2.25
C ASP A 301 -2.73 -27.39 1.57
N LEU A 302 -2.76 -28.44 0.76
CA LEU A 302 -3.97 -28.80 0.03
C LEU A 302 -5.16 -29.09 0.95
N GLN A 303 -4.89 -29.51 2.20
CA GLN A 303 -5.94 -29.76 3.18
C GLN A 303 -6.62 -28.48 3.66
N HIS A 304 -5.90 -27.35 3.66
CA HIS A 304 -6.40 -26.06 4.10
C HIS A 304 -6.50 -25.02 2.97
N GLY A 305 -6.29 -25.44 1.71
CA GLY A 305 -6.55 -24.65 0.51
C GLY A 305 -5.63 -23.43 0.32
N TRP A 306 -4.36 -23.52 0.71
CA TRP A 306 -3.42 -22.40 0.52
C TRP A 306 -2.02 -22.86 0.10
N SER A 307 -1.25 -21.96 -0.50
CA SER A 307 0.12 -22.21 -0.97
C SER A 307 1.11 -21.16 -0.51
N LEU A 308 2.34 -21.58 -0.20
CA LEU A 308 3.48 -20.68 -0.10
C LEU A 308 4.11 -20.57 -1.49
N VAL A 309 4.16 -19.35 -2.03
CA VAL A 309 4.62 -19.11 -3.40
C VAL A 309 5.73 -18.06 -3.45
N THR A 310 6.45 -17.96 -4.55
CA THR A 310 7.27 -16.81 -4.92
C THR A 310 6.74 -16.26 -6.24
N GLU A 311 6.32 -14.99 -6.26
CA GLU A 311 5.84 -14.31 -7.46
C GLU A 311 7.04 -13.82 -8.29
N HIS A 312 7.10 -14.17 -9.58
CA HIS A 312 8.14 -13.71 -10.51
C HIS A 312 7.63 -12.62 -11.43
N GLY A 313 6.42 -12.79 -11.95
CA GLY A 313 5.78 -11.87 -12.90
C GLY A 313 4.68 -11.02 -12.28
N HIS A 314 4.41 -9.85 -12.87
CA HIS A 314 3.35 -8.93 -12.40
C HIS A 314 1.95 -9.54 -12.48
N GLU A 315 1.75 -10.50 -13.38
CA GLU A 315 0.48 -11.19 -13.59
C GLU A 315 0.46 -12.57 -12.89
N ALA A 316 1.40 -12.84 -11.98
CA ALA A 316 1.46 -14.09 -11.22
C ALA A 316 0.12 -14.41 -10.53
N ARG A 317 -0.56 -13.42 -9.94
CA ARG A 317 -1.85 -13.63 -9.26
C ARG A 317 -2.98 -13.98 -10.21
N ILE A 318 -2.98 -13.43 -11.43
CA ILE A 318 -3.92 -13.82 -12.48
C ILE A 318 -3.70 -15.29 -12.83
N GLN A 319 -2.43 -15.69 -13.02
CA GLN A 319 -2.09 -17.05 -13.36
C GLN A 319 -2.42 -18.04 -12.22
N MET A 320 -2.06 -17.71 -10.98
CA MET A 320 -2.40 -18.49 -9.79
C MET A 320 -3.93 -18.67 -9.63
N ALA A 321 -4.72 -17.64 -9.95
CA ALA A 321 -6.17 -17.76 -9.96
C ALA A 321 -6.69 -18.70 -11.05
N LYS A 322 -6.11 -18.65 -12.25
CA LYS A 322 -6.41 -19.60 -13.33
C LYS A 322 -6.02 -21.04 -12.96
N ASP A 323 -4.94 -21.19 -12.20
CA ASP A 323 -4.44 -22.48 -11.71
C ASP A 323 -5.17 -23.00 -10.45
N GLY A 324 -6.19 -22.26 -9.98
CA GLY A 324 -7.05 -22.68 -8.86
C GLY A 324 -6.43 -22.53 -7.47
N ILE A 325 -5.46 -21.62 -7.30
CA ILE A 325 -4.84 -21.35 -6.01
C ILE A 325 -5.66 -20.29 -5.26
N ASP A 326 -6.49 -20.74 -4.31
CA ASP A 326 -7.43 -19.87 -3.59
C ASP A 326 -6.78 -18.89 -2.61
N ALA A 327 -5.64 -19.25 -2.03
CA ALA A 327 -4.95 -18.45 -1.03
C ALA A 327 -3.44 -18.65 -1.09
N ILE A 328 -2.69 -17.58 -0.84
CA ILE A 328 -1.23 -17.60 -0.84
C ILE A 328 -0.61 -16.86 0.33
N ILE A 329 0.60 -17.28 0.66
CA ILE A 329 1.60 -16.47 1.35
C ILE A 329 2.76 -16.28 0.37
N SER A 330 3.14 -15.03 0.11
CA SER A 330 4.19 -14.69 -0.85
C SER A 330 5.24 -13.77 -0.20
N PRO A 331 6.52 -14.14 -0.15
CA PRO A 331 7.59 -13.22 0.26
C PRO A 331 7.86 -12.22 -0.87
N ILE A 332 7.67 -10.92 -0.59
CA ILE A 332 7.82 -9.87 -1.62
C ILE A 332 9.22 -9.27 -1.64
N ARG A 333 9.71 -8.84 -0.48
CA ARG A 333 10.98 -8.09 -0.36
C ARG A 333 11.61 -8.24 1.00
N LYS A 334 12.90 -7.97 1.09
CA LYS A 334 13.58 -7.78 2.38
C LYS A 334 13.35 -6.33 2.84
N GLY A 335 12.68 -6.15 3.97
CA GLY A 335 12.54 -4.88 4.69
C GLY A 335 13.60 -4.71 5.77
N SER A 336 13.52 -3.60 6.52
CA SER A 336 14.47 -3.26 7.59
C SER A 336 14.48 -4.27 8.74
N ARG A 337 13.37 -4.97 8.97
CA ARG A 337 13.23 -5.97 10.05
C ARG A 337 13.35 -7.43 9.61
N GLY A 338 13.47 -7.68 8.31
CA GLY A 338 13.50 -9.02 7.75
C GLY A 338 12.63 -9.15 6.51
N GLN A 339 12.01 -10.31 6.31
CA GLN A 339 11.21 -10.56 5.11
C GLN A 339 9.84 -9.87 5.21
N VAL A 340 9.39 -9.26 4.13
CA VAL A 340 8.03 -8.73 3.94
C VAL A 340 7.24 -9.77 3.15
N PHE A 341 5.99 -9.99 3.57
CA PHE A 341 5.10 -10.98 2.98
C PHE A 341 3.80 -10.33 2.53
N THR A 342 3.15 -10.89 1.52
CA THR A 342 1.73 -10.71 1.29
C THR A 342 0.99 -11.99 1.65
N LEU A 343 -0.06 -11.85 2.46
CA LEU A 343 -1.13 -12.83 2.57
C LEU A 343 -2.23 -12.40 1.61
N TRP A 344 -2.67 -13.27 0.73
CA TRP A 344 -3.72 -12.95 -0.24
C TRP A 344 -4.66 -14.14 -0.43
N LYS A 345 -5.93 -13.86 -0.71
CA LYS A 345 -6.95 -14.84 -1.09
C LYS A 345 -7.77 -14.32 -2.27
N ILE A 346 -8.21 -15.22 -3.13
CA ILE A 346 -9.01 -14.89 -4.33
C ILE A 346 -10.39 -14.37 -3.95
N ASP A 347 -11.06 -15.09 -3.05
CA ASP A 347 -12.48 -14.92 -2.78
C ASP A 347 -12.73 -14.67 -1.30
N ASP A 348 -13.66 -13.76 -1.01
CA ASP A 348 -14.17 -13.51 0.33
C ASP A 348 -14.90 -14.74 0.89
N ALA A 349 -15.49 -15.58 0.03
CA ALA A 349 -16.08 -16.86 0.40
C ALA A 349 -15.03 -17.90 0.85
N SER A 350 -13.73 -17.68 0.56
CA SER A 350 -12.68 -18.55 1.07
C SER A 350 -12.64 -18.51 2.60
N SER A 351 -12.65 -19.69 3.20
CA SER A 351 -12.58 -19.88 4.66
C SER A 351 -11.20 -19.57 5.26
N TRP A 352 -10.23 -19.19 4.43
CA TRP A 352 -8.87 -18.88 4.84
C TRP A 352 -8.84 -17.59 5.67
N PRO A 353 -8.43 -17.65 6.96
CA PRO A 353 -8.66 -16.60 7.93
C PRO A 353 -7.54 -15.56 7.95
N VAL A 354 -7.44 -14.74 6.88
CA VAL A 354 -6.37 -13.73 6.71
C VAL A 354 -6.21 -12.83 7.95
N THR A 355 -7.30 -12.28 8.47
CA THR A 355 -7.27 -11.36 9.62
C THR A 355 -6.83 -12.05 10.91
N GLU A 356 -7.32 -13.26 11.18
CA GLU A 356 -6.90 -14.05 12.35
C GLU A 356 -5.41 -14.42 12.25
N LEU A 357 -4.89 -14.67 11.04
CA LEU A 357 -3.46 -14.91 10.82
C LEU A 357 -2.62 -13.66 11.12
N PHE A 358 -3.09 -12.45 10.77
CA PHE A 358 -2.41 -11.22 11.18
C PHE A 358 -2.33 -11.11 12.70
N ASP A 359 -3.41 -11.43 13.41
CA ASP A 359 -3.41 -11.41 14.87
C ASP A 359 -2.40 -12.41 15.43
N VAL A 360 -2.38 -13.64 14.91
CA VAL A 360 -1.38 -14.67 15.30
C VAL A 360 0.04 -14.15 15.09
N PHE A 361 0.34 -13.62 13.91
CA PHE A 361 1.68 -13.12 13.61
C PHE A 361 2.07 -11.91 14.46
N ASN A 362 1.14 -10.97 14.71
CA ASN A 362 1.39 -9.83 15.60
C ASN A 362 1.69 -10.27 17.03
N ARG A 363 1.04 -11.32 17.54
CA ARG A 363 1.34 -11.86 18.87
C ARG A 363 2.71 -12.54 18.89
N LEU A 364 3.08 -13.26 17.82
CA LEU A 364 4.42 -13.84 17.67
C LEU A 364 5.53 -12.78 17.52
N GLU A 365 5.25 -11.63 16.92
CA GLU A 365 6.19 -10.50 16.86
C GLU A 365 6.57 -9.95 18.25
N ARG A 366 5.70 -10.14 19.24
CA ARG A 366 5.86 -9.64 20.61
C ARG A 366 6.57 -10.63 21.55
N LEU A 367 6.90 -11.83 21.07
CA LEU A 367 7.68 -12.79 21.85
C LEU A 367 9.03 -12.19 22.28
N ALA A 368 9.53 -12.65 23.43
CA ALA A 368 10.81 -12.22 23.97
C ALA A 368 11.94 -12.41 22.93
N PRO A 369 12.89 -11.47 22.80
CA PRO A 369 13.98 -11.55 21.80
C PRO A 369 14.69 -12.91 21.78
N ALA A 370 15.01 -13.48 22.95
CA ALA A 370 15.67 -14.79 23.05
C ALA A 370 14.86 -15.94 22.41
N LEU A 371 13.53 -15.93 22.55
CA LEU A 371 12.66 -16.94 21.93
C LEU A 371 12.62 -16.77 20.40
N ARG A 372 12.57 -15.52 19.93
CA ARG A 372 12.60 -15.21 18.48
C ARG A 372 13.92 -15.65 17.85
N ASP A 373 15.04 -15.37 18.52
CA ASP A 373 16.37 -15.77 18.06
C ASP A 373 16.53 -17.30 18.06
N HIS A 374 16.06 -17.97 19.10
CA HIS A 374 16.03 -19.43 19.17
C HIS A 374 15.19 -20.04 18.05
N ALA A 375 13.95 -19.58 17.85
CA ALA A 375 13.08 -20.08 16.79
C ALA A 375 13.65 -19.84 15.38
N ARG A 376 14.32 -18.70 15.17
CA ARG A 376 15.03 -18.41 13.92
C ARG A 376 16.21 -19.37 13.70
N GLN A 377 17.01 -19.62 14.73
CA GLN A 377 18.13 -20.55 14.65
C GLN A 377 17.66 -21.98 14.39
N GLU A 378 16.64 -22.42 15.14
CA GLU A 378 16.10 -23.77 15.02
C GLU A 378 15.44 -24.00 13.65
N SER A 379 14.80 -22.98 13.08
CA SER A 379 14.18 -23.10 11.75
C SER A 379 15.16 -23.07 10.59
N HIS A 380 16.43 -22.74 10.83
CA HIS A 380 17.45 -22.71 9.80
C HIS A 380 17.66 -24.10 9.17
N GLY A 381 17.55 -24.20 7.84
CA GLY A 381 17.77 -25.44 7.10
C GLY A 381 16.64 -26.48 7.18
N LYS A 382 15.70 -26.37 8.12
CA LYS A 382 14.57 -27.30 8.28
C LYS A 382 13.53 -27.17 7.15
N LYS A 383 12.72 -28.20 6.92
CA LYS A 383 11.51 -28.12 6.09
C LYS A 383 10.30 -27.69 6.91
N VAL A 384 9.19 -27.36 6.27
CA VAL A 384 7.96 -26.89 6.97
C VAL A 384 7.42 -27.97 7.90
N GLU A 385 7.49 -29.25 7.49
CA GLU A 385 7.00 -30.40 8.25
C GLU A 385 7.82 -30.63 9.53
N ASP A 386 9.12 -30.35 9.48
CA ASP A 386 10.04 -30.51 10.62
C ASP A 386 9.89 -29.38 11.68
N LEU A 387 9.03 -28.39 11.41
CA LEU A 387 8.79 -27.24 12.28
C LEU A 387 7.49 -27.34 13.09
N VAL A 388 6.69 -28.39 12.91
CA VAL A 388 5.38 -28.54 13.55
C VAL A 388 5.46 -28.44 15.08
N ASP A 389 6.45 -29.08 15.70
CA ASP A 389 6.62 -29.07 17.15
C ASP A 389 7.05 -27.69 17.67
N LEU A 390 8.01 -27.04 17.00
CA LEU A 390 8.44 -25.68 17.33
C LEU A 390 7.27 -24.70 17.21
N CYS A 391 6.53 -24.72 16.10
CA CYS A 391 5.39 -23.84 15.89
C CYS A 391 4.25 -24.11 16.89
N SER A 392 4.00 -25.38 17.22
CA SER A 392 3.04 -25.74 18.26
C SER A 392 3.44 -25.18 19.62
N HIS A 393 4.74 -25.21 19.91
CA HIS A 393 5.27 -24.63 21.13
C HIS A 393 5.13 -23.10 21.16
N LEU A 394 5.51 -22.40 20.09
CA LEU A 394 5.40 -20.94 19.99
C LEU A 394 3.95 -20.46 20.19
N LEU A 395 2.98 -21.12 19.55
CA LEU A 395 1.56 -20.81 19.72
C LEU A 395 1.07 -21.07 21.14
N ALA A 396 1.54 -22.14 21.80
CA ALA A 396 1.16 -22.42 23.19
C ALA A 396 1.76 -21.42 24.19
N VAL A 397 2.99 -20.94 23.96
CA VAL A 397 3.60 -19.88 24.76
C VAL A 397 2.80 -18.59 24.62
N GLU A 398 2.41 -18.26 23.40
CA GLU A 398 1.60 -17.10 23.08
C GLU A 398 0.25 -17.14 23.81
N GLU A 399 -0.50 -18.25 23.69
CA GLU A 399 -1.80 -18.45 24.36
C GLU A 399 -1.70 -18.47 25.91
N GLY A 400 -0.54 -18.79 26.46
CA GLY A 400 -0.29 -18.91 27.90
C GLY A 400 0.25 -17.63 28.55
N ASP A 401 0.81 -16.71 27.78
CA ASP A 401 1.33 -15.45 28.31
C ASP A 401 0.20 -14.45 28.49
N SER A 402 -0.44 -14.47 29.66
CA SER A 402 -1.51 -13.54 30.02
C SER A 402 -1.12 -12.07 29.98
N ARG A 403 0.19 -11.74 29.85
CA ARG A 403 0.65 -10.36 29.66
C ARG A 403 0.48 -9.90 28.21
N LEU A 404 0.27 -10.82 27.27
CA LEU A 404 -0.20 -10.54 25.93
C LEU A 404 -1.72 -10.32 25.98
N GLU A 405 -2.16 -9.26 26.66
CA GLU A 405 -3.57 -8.86 26.65
C GLU A 405 -4.09 -8.79 25.21
N PRO A 406 -5.34 -9.24 24.93
CA PRO A 406 -5.98 -9.03 23.64
C PRO A 406 -6.14 -7.52 23.42
N LEU A 407 -5.15 -6.94 22.76
CA LEU A 407 -5.09 -5.51 22.52
C LEU A 407 -6.18 -5.13 21.54
N SER A 408 -7.03 -4.19 21.95
CA SER A 408 -7.81 -3.37 21.03
C SER A 408 -6.83 -2.71 20.04
N ALA A 409 -6.87 -3.11 18.76
CA ALA A 409 -6.21 -2.50 17.61
C ALA A 409 -4.98 -1.63 17.97
N ALA A 410 -3.87 -2.27 18.34
CA ALA A 410 -2.73 -1.52 18.84
C ALA A 410 -2.09 -0.73 17.70
N LYS A 411 -1.80 0.55 17.95
CA LYS A 411 -1.08 1.48 17.06
C LYS A 411 0.29 0.95 16.55
N ASN A 412 0.75 -0.20 17.06
CA ASN A 412 2.04 -0.84 16.81
C ASN A 412 1.93 -2.20 16.11
N ASP A 413 0.76 -2.59 15.62
CA ASP A 413 0.62 -3.85 14.87
C ASP A 413 1.42 -3.77 13.57
N LEU A 414 2.26 -4.79 13.37
CA LEU A 414 3.15 -4.89 12.23
C LEU A 414 2.41 -5.51 11.07
N TRP A 415 1.78 -6.65 11.31
CA TRP A 415 0.93 -7.33 10.34
C TRP A 415 -0.43 -6.63 10.32
N GLY A 416 -0.89 -6.30 9.12
CA GLY A 416 -2.20 -5.71 8.93
C GLY A 416 -2.61 -5.73 7.47
N GLY A 417 -3.89 -5.54 7.26
CA GLY A 417 -4.53 -5.61 5.95
C GLY A 417 -6.02 -5.84 6.11
N THR A 418 -6.67 -6.21 5.02
CA THR A 418 -8.08 -6.61 5.06
C THR A 418 -8.21 -8.05 4.60
N SER A 419 -9.34 -8.67 4.94
CA SER A 419 -9.67 -10.01 4.46
C SER A 419 -9.60 -10.10 2.92
N ARG A 420 -10.01 -9.04 2.22
CA ARG A 420 -10.11 -8.99 0.75
C ARG A 420 -8.85 -8.51 0.04
N GLY A 421 -8.20 -7.45 0.55
CA GLY A 421 -7.02 -6.86 -0.08
C GLY A 421 -5.74 -7.63 0.17
N GLY A 422 -5.79 -8.63 1.04
CA GLY A 422 -4.60 -9.18 1.64
C GLY A 422 -3.93 -8.19 2.58
N GLY A 423 -2.71 -8.51 2.98
CA GLY A 423 -1.95 -7.65 3.88
C GLY A 423 -0.52 -8.11 4.08
N SER A 424 0.25 -7.28 4.78
CA SER A 424 1.70 -7.40 4.88
C SER A 424 2.20 -6.87 6.21
N PRO A 425 3.33 -7.37 6.74
CA PRO A 425 4.02 -6.72 7.85
C PRO A 425 4.62 -5.38 7.41
N ARG A 426 4.30 -4.30 8.12
CA ARG A 426 4.93 -2.98 7.98
C ARG A 426 6.41 -3.09 8.34
N GLY A 427 7.29 -2.96 7.35
CA GLY A 427 8.75 -3.02 7.54
C GLY A 427 9.37 -4.43 7.66
N GLY A 428 8.56 -5.49 7.56
CA GLY A 428 9.00 -6.88 7.58
C GLY A 428 8.88 -7.57 8.95
N THR A 429 9.09 -8.89 8.96
CA THR A 429 9.01 -9.76 10.14
C THR A 429 10.36 -10.41 10.46
N TRP A 430 10.55 -10.78 11.73
CA TRP A 430 11.70 -11.59 12.14
C TRP A 430 11.61 -13.05 11.65
N MET A 431 10.41 -13.53 11.31
CA MET A 431 10.12 -14.90 10.94
C MET A 431 10.59 -15.19 9.49
N PRO A 432 11.42 -16.23 9.26
CA PRO A 432 11.76 -16.65 7.90
C PRO A 432 10.56 -17.30 7.19
N THR A 433 10.61 -17.35 5.86
CA THR A 433 9.52 -17.87 4.98
C THR A 433 8.95 -19.21 5.44
N LYS A 434 9.82 -20.18 5.75
CA LYS A 434 9.38 -21.51 6.19
C LYS A 434 8.72 -21.51 7.57
N LEU A 435 9.13 -20.62 8.46
CA LEU A 435 8.53 -20.51 9.79
C LEU A 435 7.14 -19.87 9.70
N VAL A 436 6.96 -18.84 8.86
CA VAL A 436 5.64 -18.28 8.57
C VAL A 436 4.70 -19.37 8.04
N ALA A 437 5.16 -20.17 7.08
CA ALA A 437 4.36 -21.27 6.54
C ALA A 437 4.00 -22.34 7.58
N ALA A 438 4.97 -22.76 8.40
CA ALA A 438 4.76 -23.76 9.45
C ALA A 438 3.79 -23.27 10.55
N VAL A 439 3.90 -22.00 10.96
CA VAL A 439 2.97 -21.38 11.91
C VAL A 439 1.55 -21.39 11.34
N THR A 440 1.38 -20.95 10.08
CA THR A 440 0.07 -20.97 9.41
C THR A 440 -0.51 -22.38 9.38
N HIS A 441 0.28 -23.37 8.97
CA HIS A 441 -0.15 -24.77 8.91
C HIS A 441 -0.64 -25.28 10.28
N VAL A 442 0.17 -25.12 11.33
CA VAL A 442 -0.18 -25.57 12.69
C VAL A 442 -1.41 -24.86 13.22
N TYR A 443 -1.51 -23.54 13.00
CA TYR A 443 -2.66 -22.76 13.42
C TYR A 443 -3.96 -23.22 12.75
N LEU A 444 -3.97 -23.40 11.43
CA LEU A 444 -5.17 -23.84 10.70
C LEU A 444 -5.57 -25.26 11.09
N LYS A 445 -4.60 -26.16 11.31
CA LYS A 445 -4.84 -27.50 11.82
C LYS A 445 -5.55 -27.48 13.18
N ARG A 446 -5.04 -26.70 14.14
CA ARG A 446 -5.67 -26.54 15.48
C ARG A 446 -7.10 -26.04 15.37
N ARG A 447 -7.32 -24.97 14.59
CA ARG A 447 -8.65 -24.38 14.39
C ARG A 447 -9.65 -25.38 13.80
N ARG A 448 -9.20 -26.25 12.90
CA ARG A 448 -10.00 -27.35 12.36
C ARG A 448 -10.34 -28.38 13.43
N GLU A 449 -9.35 -28.86 14.17
CA GLU A 449 -9.53 -29.83 15.26
C GLU A 449 -10.49 -29.31 16.34
N GLU A 450 -10.40 -28.02 16.69
CA GLU A 450 -11.32 -27.34 17.62
C GLU A 450 -12.75 -27.29 17.09
N ARG A 451 -12.94 -26.99 15.80
CA ARG A 451 -14.26 -27.01 15.16
C ARG A 451 -14.86 -28.42 15.14
N GLU A 452 -14.06 -29.43 14.81
CA GLU A 452 -14.47 -30.83 14.83
C GLU A 452 -14.79 -31.33 16.24
N ALA A 453 -14.01 -30.93 17.25
CA ALA A 453 -14.28 -31.21 18.66
C ALA A 453 -15.58 -30.53 19.14
N LYS A 454 -15.79 -29.26 18.78
CA LYS A 454 -17.03 -28.53 19.08
C LYS A 454 -18.23 -29.17 18.41
N ALA A 455 -18.11 -29.61 17.16
CA ALA A 455 -19.16 -30.33 16.43
C ALA A 455 -19.49 -31.69 17.07
N ARG A 456 -18.51 -32.36 17.69
CA ARG A 456 -18.71 -33.60 18.46
C ARG A 456 -19.22 -33.38 19.88
N GLY A 457 -19.34 -32.13 20.35
CA GLY A 457 -19.74 -31.80 21.73
C GLY A 457 -18.64 -32.08 22.77
N THR A 458 -17.39 -32.25 22.37
CA THR A 458 -16.25 -32.54 23.25
C THR A 458 -15.42 -31.28 23.49
N THR A 459 -15.93 -30.31 24.24
CA THR A 459 -15.31 -28.97 24.38
C THR A 459 -14.37 -28.80 25.59
N GLY A 460 -14.07 -29.84 26.37
CA GLY A 460 -13.34 -29.68 27.65
C GLY A 460 -11.90 -30.20 27.72
N GLY A 461 -11.54 -31.29 27.04
CA GLY A 461 -10.31 -32.02 27.40
C GLY A 461 -9.04 -31.67 26.63
N ALA A 462 -9.15 -31.19 25.39
CA ALA A 462 -8.00 -31.14 24.48
C ALA A 462 -7.02 -29.98 24.76
N GLN A 463 -7.52 -28.82 25.22
CA GLN A 463 -6.68 -27.66 25.54
C GLN A 463 -5.85 -27.86 26.82
N ASP A 464 -6.43 -28.51 27.83
CA ASP A 464 -5.76 -28.76 29.12
C ASP A 464 -4.59 -29.75 28.96
N ASP A 465 -4.79 -30.81 28.16
CA ASP A 465 -3.76 -31.81 27.86
C ASP A 465 -2.54 -31.22 27.14
N LEU A 466 -2.76 -30.25 26.25
CA LEU A 466 -1.69 -29.59 25.49
C LEU A 466 -0.88 -28.64 26.40
N ARG A 467 -1.56 -27.87 27.25
CA ARG A 467 -0.91 -26.99 28.24
C ARG A 467 -0.04 -27.78 29.21
N GLU A 468 -0.50 -28.95 29.67
CA GLU A 468 0.27 -29.80 30.57
C GLU A 468 1.55 -30.35 29.91
N LYS A 469 1.48 -30.78 28.65
CA LYS A 469 2.65 -31.28 27.89
C LYS A 469 3.70 -30.19 27.66
N VAL A 470 3.27 -28.96 27.34
CA VAL A 470 4.19 -27.83 27.10
C VAL A 470 4.90 -27.40 28.39
N GLY A 471 4.18 -27.34 29.52
CA GLY A 471 4.78 -27.00 30.82
C GLY A 471 5.89 -27.96 31.28
N LYS A 472 5.87 -29.22 30.82
CA LYS A 472 6.90 -30.23 31.13
C LYS A 472 8.20 -30.04 30.34
N LEU A 473 8.17 -29.44 29.15
CA LEU A 473 9.37 -29.18 28.34
C LEU A 473 10.27 -28.08 28.96
N PHE A 474 9.68 -27.00 29.47
CA PHE A 474 10.46 -25.85 30.02
C PHE A 474 11.01 -26.10 31.42
N LYS A 475 10.34 -26.93 32.23
CA LYS A 475 10.91 -27.37 33.52
C LYS A 475 12.21 -28.17 33.33
N LYS A 476 12.44 -28.75 32.15
CA LYS A 476 13.63 -29.54 31.85
C LYS A 476 14.83 -28.67 31.45
N GLU A 477 14.61 -27.49 30.89
CA GLU A 477 15.68 -26.57 30.45
C GLU A 477 16.03 -25.52 31.51
N GLY A 478 15.10 -25.11 32.36
CA GLY A 478 15.35 -24.14 33.45
C GLY A 478 16.23 -24.65 34.60
N ASN A 479 16.53 -25.95 34.66
CA ASN A 479 17.29 -26.57 35.75
C ASN A 479 18.76 -26.90 35.40
N GLY A 480 19.22 -26.44 34.23
CA GLY A 480 20.51 -26.82 33.66
C GLY A 480 21.56 -25.71 33.60
N ASN A 481 21.69 -24.83 34.61
CA ASN A 481 22.94 -24.07 34.77
C ASN A 481 23.10 -23.50 36.19
N GLY A 482 23.88 -24.20 37.01
CA GLY A 482 24.20 -23.80 38.37
C GLY A 482 25.42 -24.54 38.88
N ASN A 483 26.52 -24.55 38.12
CA ASN A 483 27.80 -25.01 38.66
C ASN A 483 28.99 -24.29 38.03
N GLY A 484 29.81 -23.68 38.88
CA GLY A 484 31.07 -23.01 38.55
C GLY A 484 31.04 -21.53 38.95
N GLY A 485 31.90 -21.01 39.82
CA GLY A 485 32.99 -21.60 40.57
C GLY A 485 33.48 -20.54 41.57
N LYS A 486 33.85 -20.99 42.77
CA LYS A 486 34.60 -20.17 43.74
C LYS A 486 36.00 -19.94 43.19
N ASN A 487 36.46 -18.69 43.19
CA ASN A 487 37.85 -18.36 43.47
C ASN A 487 37.94 -16.96 44.06
N GLY A 488 38.58 -16.87 45.23
CA GLY A 488 38.87 -15.63 45.94
C GLY A 488 40.27 -15.11 45.65
N ASN A 489 40.40 -13.80 45.80
CA ASN A 489 41.55 -12.96 46.19
C ASN A 489 41.11 -11.54 45.80
N GLY A 490 41.02 -10.55 46.68
CA GLY A 490 42.00 -10.16 47.68
C GLY A 490 42.75 -8.95 47.13
N ASN A 491 42.34 -7.73 47.50
CA ASN A 491 43.21 -6.68 48.03
C ASN A 491 42.47 -5.36 48.22
N ASP A 492 42.63 -4.84 49.43
CA ASP A 492 42.43 -3.46 49.85
C ASP A 492 43.27 -2.50 49.00
N GLU A 493 42.71 -1.36 48.64
CA GLU A 493 43.48 -0.11 48.60
C GLU A 493 42.59 1.09 48.92
N LYS A 494 42.98 1.76 50.01
CA LYS A 494 42.49 3.06 50.46
C LYS A 494 42.92 4.14 49.45
N SER A 495 42.15 5.22 49.36
CA SER A 495 42.56 6.65 49.56
C SER A 495 41.52 7.59 48.88
N PRO A 496 41.63 8.92 48.95
CA PRO A 496 40.86 9.71 49.89
C PRO A 496 39.98 10.81 49.23
N THR A 497 39.24 11.50 50.08
CA THR A 497 38.51 12.74 49.86
C THR A 497 39.33 13.88 49.24
N ASN A 498 38.72 14.61 48.29
CA ASN A 498 38.84 16.06 48.04
C ASN A 498 37.67 16.45 47.11
N GLY A 499 36.75 17.36 47.45
CA GLY A 499 36.91 18.83 47.32
C GLY A 499 36.88 19.21 45.84
N GLY A 500 35.95 19.96 45.25
CA GLY A 500 35.05 21.03 45.68
C GLY A 500 34.82 21.92 44.44
N SER A 501 33.86 22.85 44.50
CA SER A 501 33.53 23.89 43.51
C SER A 501 32.62 23.46 42.33
N SER A 502 31.74 24.28 41.77
CA SER A 502 30.76 25.30 42.20
C SER A 502 30.21 25.92 40.90
N ALA A 503 28.99 26.46 40.95
CA ALA A 503 28.39 27.40 39.98
C ALA A 503 28.09 26.86 38.55
N GLY A 504 26.95 27.15 37.91
CA GLY A 504 25.90 28.09 38.26
C GLY A 504 24.62 27.87 37.44
N LYS A 505 23.51 28.30 38.04
CA LYS A 505 22.28 28.75 37.37
C LYS A 505 22.54 30.13 36.70
N PRO A 506 21.74 30.56 35.71
CA PRO A 506 20.41 31.19 35.94
C PRO A 506 19.33 30.53 35.06
N ALA A 507 18.10 30.28 35.50
CA ALA A 507 17.05 31.17 36.02
C ALA A 507 16.40 32.07 34.95
N SER A 508 15.08 31.85 34.81
CA SER A 508 14.03 32.77 34.38
C SER A 508 14.11 34.16 35.01
#